data_AF-A0A3S2Z3F9-F1
#
_entry.id   AF-A0A3S2Z3F9-F1
#
_cell.length_a   1.000
_cell.length_b   1.000
_cell.length_c   1.000
_cell.angle_alpha   90.00
_cell.angle_beta   90.00
_cell.angle_gamma   90.00
#
_symmetry.space_group_name_H-M   'P 1'
#
loop_
_entity.id
_entity.type
_entity.pdbx_description
1 polymer ?
#
loop_
_entity_poly.entity_id
_entity_poly.type
_entity_poly.pdbx_seq_one_letter_code
_entity_poly.pdbx_strand_id
1 'polypeptide(L)'
;MAGERGRRPWLWAALLLVVLVAWACGRSGDGGKGAGTGAGGKPDATPHSTPTSRPSSSPSPNSPGSTGSPTVSAPGASHTYDPAAYDPANYAPQVRARAAEAGVSPRLLMAILYNESYKPHDPALERAWQRYKPGAAFGIANMHRAAFDETKRGRPFADRRWEELPDDRDLAVRAAAWYLHDLARQLPAHPSGPYDKDELLALGYNTGAGNMLAFARGATPGSQAADYLARLRSNWDKAGRAVARGGGN
;
A
#
# COMPACT_ATOMS: atom_id res chain seq x y z
N MET A 1 -35.20 -31.34 -0.82
CA MET A 1 -34.01 -32.20 -0.61
C MET A 1 -32.85 -31.69 -1.46
N ALA A 2 -31.62 -32.13 -1.16
CA ALA A 2 -30.38 -31.47 -1.57
C ALA A 2 -30.02 -31.62 -3.06
N GLY A 3 -29.14 -30.72 -3.51
CA GLY A 3 -28.51 -30.74 -4.83
C GLY A 3 -27.21 -29.93 -4.80
N GLU A 4 -26.15 -30.51 -4.25
CA GLU A 4 -24.82 -29.89 -4.24
C GLU A 4 -24.27 -29.73 -5.66
N ARG A 5 -23.67 -28.57 -5.96
CA ARG A 5 -22.70 -28.43 -7.05
C ARG A 5 -21.52 -27.59 -6.57
N GLY A 6 -20.35 -28.23 -6.51
CA GLY A 6 -19.16 -27.70 -5.86
C GLY A 6 -18.58 -26.44 -6.52
N ARG A 7 -18.10 -25.53 -5.67
CA ARG A 7 -17.35 -24.32 -6.06
C ARG A 7 -15.97 -24.75 -6.56
N ARG A 8 -15.64 -24.52 -7.84
CA ARG A 8 -14.36 -24.93 -8.45
C ARG A 8 -13.24 -23.91 -8.19
N PRO A 9 -12.13 -24.26 -7.48
CA PRO A 9 -11.07 -23.33 -7.11
C PRO A 9 -10.00 -23.05 -8.19
N TRP A 10 -10.27 -23.36 -9.46
CA TRP A 10 -9.29 -23.36 -10.57
C TRP A 10 -8.82 -21.95 -11.01
N LEU A 11 -9.62 -20.90 -10.85
CA LEU A 11 -9.35 -19.57 -11.45
C LEU A 11 -8.03 -18.87 -11.02
N TRP A 12 -7.31 -19.40 -10.03
CA TRP A 12 -6.07 -18.80 -9.51
C TRP A 12 -4.78 -19.14 -10.30
N ALA A 13 -4.79 -20.16 -11.17
CA ALA A 13 -3.57 -20.57 -11.88
C ALA A 13 -3.20 -19.63 -13.07
N ALA A 14 -4.19 -19.07 -13.76
CA ALA A 14 -3.96 -18.28 -14.99
C ALA A 14 -3.35 -16.89 -14.72
N LEU A 15 -3.63 -16.31 -13.55
CA LEU A 15 -3.29 -14.91 -13.21
C LEU A 15 -1.80 -14.70 -12.86
N LEU A 16 -1.02 -15.79 -12.71
CA LEU A 16 0.43 -15.74 -12.47
C LEU A 16 1.27 -15.77 -13.75
N LEU A 17 0.72 -16.21 -14.89
CA LEU A 17 1.52 -16.51 -16.09
C LEU A 17 1.56 -15.35 -17.11
N VAL A 18 0.50 -14.54 -17.18
CA VAL A 18 0.41 -13.44 -18.17
C VAL A 18 1.32 -12.26 -17.83
N VAL A 19 1.54 -11.96 -16.55
CA VAL A 19 2.44 -10.86 -16.11
C VAL A 19 3.92 -11.18 -16.38
N LEU A 20 4.29 -12.46 -16.44
CA LEU A 20 5.67 -12.89 -16.70
C LEU A 20 6.11 -12.71 -18.17
N VAL A 21 5.19 -12.81 -19.13
CA VAL A 21 5.53 -12.67 -20.57
C VAL A 21 5.71 -11.21 -20.97
N ALA A 22 4.87 -10.30 -20.44
CA ALA A 22 4.89 -8.89 -20.82
C ALA A 22 6.17 -8.12 -20.40
N TRP A 23 6.87 -8.58 -19.35
CA TRP A 23 8.13 -7.96 -18.90
C TRP A 23 9.38 -8.53 -19.60
N ALA A 24 9.30 -9.75 -20.14
CA ALA A 24 10.43 -10.43 -20.77
C ALA A 24 10.70 -9.99 -22.23
N CYS A 25 9.70 -9.47 -22.94
CA CYS A 25 9.85 -9.05 -24.35
C CYS A 25 10.24 -7.57 -24.53
N GLY A 26 10.42 -6.79 -23.45
CA GLY A 26 10.64 -5.34 -23.49
C GLY A 26 12.10 -4.88 -23.41
N ARG A 27 13.09 -5.79 -23.50
CA ARG A 27 14.50 -5.44 -23.21
C ARG A 27 15.50 -6.15 -24.12
N SER A 28 15.48 -5.82 -25.41
CA SER A 28 16.50 -6.24 -26.39
C SER A 28 16.71 -5.15 -27.45
N GLY A 29 17.97 -4.79 -27.73
CA GLY A 29 18.38 -3.65 -28.55
C GLY A 29 18.56 -2.36 -27.72
N ASP A 30 19.69 -1.64 -27.72
CA ASP A 30 20.94 -1.81 -28.48
C ASP A 30 22.17 -1.49 -27.62
N GLY A 31 23.29 -2.15 -27.91
CA GLY A 31 24.54 -2.05 -27.14
C GLY A 31 25.75 -2.60 -27.89
N GLY A 32 26.02 -2.02 -29.06
CA GLY A 32 27.09 -2.43 -29.97
C GLY A 32 28.51 -2.23 -29.39
N LYS A 33 29.25 -3.34 -29.35
CA LYS A 33 30.69 -3.50 -29.04
C LYS A 33 31.62 -2.34 -29.43
N GLY A 34 32.56 -2.02 -28.54
CA GLY A 34 33.86 -1.41 -28.86
C GLY A 34 34.93 -1.92 -27.88
N ALA A 35 35.93 -2.65 -28.35
CA ALA A 35 36.98 -3.26 -27.52
C ALA A 35 38.28 -2.43 -27.53
N GLY A 36 39.01 -2.42 -26.41
CA GLY A 36 40.32 -1.76 -26.29
C GLY A 36 41.11 -2.29 -25.10
N THR A 37 42.34 -2.77 -25.38
CA THR A 37 43.23 -3.53 -24.48
C THR A 37 44.24 -2.67 -23.70
N GLY A 38 44.68 -3.16 -22.53
CA GLY A 38 45.89 -2.69 -21.80
C GLY A 38 45.66 -2.68 -20.27
N ALA A 39 46.12 -3.62 -19.44
CA ALA A 39 47.48 -4.13 -19.15
C ALA A 39 48.24 -3.33 -18.05
N GLY A 40 48.59 -4.03 -16.95
CA GLY A 40 49.70 -3.67 -16.04
C GLY A 40 49.33 -3.10 -14.65
N GLY A 41 49.96 -3.63 -13.58
CA GLY A 41 50.17 -2.88 -12.32
C GLY A 41 49.65 -3.46 -11.00
N LYS A 42 50.34 -4.47 -10.45
CA LYS A 42 50.57 -4.66 -8.99
C LYS A 42 52.11 -4.71 -8.80
N PRO A 43 52.70 -4.36 -7.64
CA PRO A 43 52.22 -4.63 -6.27
C PRO A 43 52.17 -3.33 -5.41
N ASP A 44 52.32 -3.23 -4.07
CA ASP A 44 52.68 -4.20 -3.01
C ASP A 44 52.26 -3.83 -1.57
N ALA A 45 52.43 -4.80 -0.67
CA ALA A 45 52.94 -4.79 0.72
C ALA A 45 52.50 -3.76 1.81
N THR A 46 52.20 -4.36 2.97
CA THR A 46 51.87 -3.88 4.34
C THR A 46 53.09 -3.42 5.18
N PRO A 47 53.05 -3.15 6.52
CA PRO A 47 51.95 -2.92 7.50
C PRO A 47 52.17 -1.66 8.42
N HIS A 48 51.34 -1.51 9.49
CA HIS A 48 51.52 -0.82 10.80
C HIS A 48 50.31 0.09 11.15
N SER A 49 49.80 0.21 12.38
CA SER A 49 49.98 -0.56 13.64
C SER A 49 48.72 -0.39 14.53
N THR A 50 48.46 -1.34 15.43
CA THR A 50 47.46 -1.21 16.50
C THR A 50 48.02 -0.42 17.70
N PRO A 51 47.14 0.04 18.61
CA PRO A 51 47.39 -0.19 20.02
C PRO A 51 46.20 -0.84 20.75
N THR A 52 46.53 -1.93 21.45
CA THR A 52 45.69 -2.60 22.45
C THR A 52 45.49 -1.70 23.68
N SER A 53 44.26 -1.64 24.20
CA SER A 53 44.00 -1.29 25.61
C SER A 53 42.92 -2.22 26.18
N ARG A 54 43.28 -2.93 27.26
CA ARG A 54 42.40 -3.83 28.04
C ARG A 54 42.73 -3.63 29.53
N PRO A 55 41.93 -4.21 30.44
CA PRO A 55 40.87 -3.54 31.18
C PRO A 55 41.31 -3.07 32.58
N SER A 56 40.45 -2.29 33.25
CA SER A 56 40.54 -2.11 34.70
C SER A 56 39.23 -2.57 35.35
N SER A 57 39.34 -3.56 36.23
CA SER A 57 38.23 -4.14 36.99
C SER A 57 38.37 -3.79 38.47
N SER A 58 37.29 -3.35 39.13
CA SER A 58 37.08 -3.53 40.57
C SER A 58 35.60 -3.27 40.97
N PRO A 59 35.11 -3.80 42.10
CA PRO A 59 33.73 -4.31 42.14
C PRO A 59 32.81 -3.77 43.26
N SER A 60 31.50 -3.96 43.07
CA SER A 60 30.45 -4.24 44.10
C SER A 60 30.10 -3.13 45.12
N PRO A 61 28.90 -3.14 45.77
CA PRO A 61 28.03 -4.30 46.04
C PRO A 61 26.53 -4.19 45.70
N ASN A 62 25.85 -5.34 45.82
CA ASN A 62 24.41 -5.56 45.67
C ASN A 62 23.56 -4.84 46.75
N SER A 63 22.27 -4.57 46.46
CA SER A 63 21.07 -5.29 46.98
C SER A 63 19.76 -4.52 46.58
N PRO A 64 18.52 -4.90 46.95
CA PRO A 64 17.53 -5.32 45.95
C PRO A 64 16.27 -4.42 45.85
N GLY A 65 15.49 -4.56 44.76
CA GLY A 65 14.30 -3.73 44.56
C GLY A 65 13.41 -4.16 43.39
N SER A 66 12.91 -5.39 43.39
CA SER A 66 11.90 -5.84 42.44
C SER A 66 10.52 -5.30 42.77
N THR A 67 9.91 -4.47 41.91
CA THR A 67 8.45 -4.46 41.61
C THR A 67 8.14 -3.49 40.47
N GLY A 68 7.21 -3.86 39.57
CA GLY A 68 6.43 -2.87 38.82
C GLY A 68 6.74 -2.62 37.34
N SER A 69 7.12 -3.63 36.54
CA SER A 69 6.93 -3.52 35.09
C SER A 69 5.43 -3.46 34.78
N PRO A 70 4.90 -2.45 34.07
CA PRO A 70 3.51 -2.44 33.66
C PRO A 70 3.29 -3.53 32.60
N THR A 71 2.60 -4.60 32.99
CA THR A 71 2.11 -5.61 32.06
C THR A 71 1.14 -4.94 31.10
N VAL A 72 1.58 -4.71 29.86
CA VAL A 72 0.67 -4.42 28.75
C VAL A 72 -0.09 -5.70 28.48
N SER A 73 -1.26 -5.82 29.10
CA SER A 73 -2.20 -6.92 28.87
C SER A 73 -2.63 -6.92 27.42
N ALA A 74 -1.97 -7.74 26.60
CA ALA A 74 -2.43 -8.03 25.26
C ALA A 74 -3.83 -8.66 25.37
N PRO A 75 -4.87 -8.10 24.73
CA PRO A 75 -6.18 -8.75 24.68
C PRO A 75 -6.06 -9.99 23.81
N GLY A 76 -5.80 -11.12 24.46
CA GLY A 76 -5.87 -12.46 23.87
C GLY A 76 -7.30 -12.83 23.54
N ALA A 77 -7.85 -12.23 22.50
CA ALA A 77 -9.04 -12.72 21.82
C ALA A 77 -8.58 -13.34 20.49
N SER A 78 -8.68 -14.66 20.39
CA SER A 78 -8.68 -15.35 19.10
C SER A 78 -9.96 -14.98 18.34
N HIS A 79 -10.01 -13.75 17.82
CA HIS A 79 -10.97 -13.40 16.80
C HIS A 79 -10.66 -14.26 15.57
N THR A 80 -11.44 -15.32 15.39
CA THR A 80 -11.57 -15.99 14.11
C THR A 80 -11.92 -14.92 13.09
N TYR A 81 -10.95 -14.52 12.26
CA TYR A 81 -11.19 -13.54 11.21
C TYR A 81 -12.22 -14.13 10.25
N ASP A 82 -13.43 -13.57 10.25
CA ASP A 82 -14.44 -13.86 9.25
C ASP A 82 -14.20 -12.92 8.05
N PRO A 83 -13.84 -13.43 6.87
CA PRO A 83 -13.72 -12.61 5.66
C PRO A 83 -15.02 -11.90 5.27
N ALA A 84 -16.18 -12.39 5.71
CA ALA A 84 -17.47 -11.74 5.52
C ALA A 84 -17.75 -10.59 6.52
N ALA A 85 -16.95 -10.44 7.59
CA ALA A 85 -17.10 -9.39 8.59
C ALA A 85 -16.34 -8.08 8.26
N TYR A 86 -15.55 -8.06 7.18
CA TYR A 86 -14.91 -6.82 6.72
C TYR A 86 -15.86 -5.98 5.85
N ASP A 87 -16.51 -4.98 6.45
CA ASP A 87 -17.20 -3.89 5.73
C ASP A 87 -16.39 -2.57 5.85
N PRO A 88 -15.96 -1.97 4.73
CA PRO A 88 -15.42 -0.61 4.68
C PRO A 88 -16.25 0.45 5.42
N ALA A 89 -17.58 0.29 5.55
CA ALA A 89 -18.44 1.19 6.32
C ALA A 89 -17.96 1.41 7.76
N ASN A 90 -17.36 0.38 8.37
CA ASN A 90 -16.86 0.42 9.75
C ASN A 90 -15.71 1.44 9.94
N TYR A 91 -15.11 1.92 8.85
CA TYR A 91 -14.04 2.92 8.84
C TYR A 91 -14.53 4.33 8.45
N ALA A 92 -15.86 4.54 8.36
CA ALA A 92 -16.41 5.86 8.02
C ALA A 92 -15.92 7.02 8.92
N PRO A 93 -15.73 6.86 10.24
CA PRO A 93 -15.13 7.91 11.07
C PRO A 93 -13.69 8.25 10.66
N GLN A 94 -12.84 7.24 10.45
CA GLN A 94 -11.45 7.40 10.00
C GLN A 94 -11.41 8.02 8.60
N VAL A 95 -12.24 7.56 7.67
CA VAL A 95 -12.35 8.12 6.33
C VAL A 95 -12.72 9.60 6.38
N ARG A 96 -13.70 10.01 7.20
CA ARG A 96 -14.01 11.45 7.37
C ARG A 96 -12.81 12.23 7.90
N ALA A 97 -12.18 11.74 8.97
CA ALA A 97 -11.05 12.41 9.61
C ALA A 97 -9.84 12.57 8.67
N ARG A 98 -9.45 11.50 7.96
CA ARG A 98 -8.28 11.50 7.07
C ARG A 98 -8.56 12.18 5.74
N ALA A 99 -9.78 12.12 5.22
CA ALA A 99 -10.18 12.90 4.05
C ALA A 99 -10.15 14.41 4.35
N ALA A 100 -10.60 14.83 5.54
CA ALA A 100 -10.48 16.22 5.99
C ALA A 100 -9.01 16.63 6.20
N GLU A 101 -8.19 15.78 6.85
CA GLU A 101 -6.75 15.99 7.05
C GLU A 101 -6.01 16.24 5.72
N ALA A 102 -6.33 15.46 4.68
CA ALA A 102 -5.73 15.55 3.36
C ALA A 102 -6.47 16.49 2.38
N GLY A 103 -7.60 17.09 2.76
CA GLY A 103 -8.40 17.95 1.87
C GLY A 103 -8.97 17.24 0.63
N VAL A 104 -9.39 15.98 0.76
CA VAL A 104 -9.97 15.16 -0.32
C VAL A 104 -11.43 14.78 -0.05
N SER A 105 -12.13 14.29 -1.08
CA SER A 105 -13.52 13.84 -0.95
C SER A 105 -13.62 12.58 -0.07
N PRO A 106 -14.33 12.60 1.08
CA PRO A 106 -14.52 11.40 1.90
C PRO A 106 -15.37 10.33 1.17
N ARG A 107 -16.24 10.77 0.25
CA ARG A 107 -17.03 9.88 -0.61
C ARG A 107 -16.13 9.10 -1.57
N LEU A 108 -15.17 9.79 -2.21
CA LEU A 108 -14.16 9.15 -3.07
C LEU A 108 -13.30 8.15 -2.29
N LEU A 109 -12.77 8.56 -1.15
CA LEU A 109 -11.93 7.69 -0.32
C LEU A 109 -12.69 6.43 0.11
N MET A 110 -13.96 6.55 0.54
CA MET A 110 -14.80 5.39 0.87
C MET A 110 -15.14 4.51 -0.35
N ALA A 111 -15.36 5.12 -1.54
CA ALA A 111 -15.62 4.37 -2.76
C ALA A 111 -14.39 3.54 -3.19
N ILE A 112 -13.18 4.06 -2.98
CA ILE A 112 -11.93 3.32 -3.18
C ILE A 112 -11.83 2.14 -2.20
N LEU A 113 -12.09 2.33 -0.90
CA LEU A 113 -12.07 1.20 0.05
C LEU A 113 -13.08 0.09 -0.32
N TYR A 114 -14.24 0.44 -0.88
CA TYR A 114 -15.19 -0.55 -1.44
C TYR A 114 -14.73 -1.19 -2.75
N ASN A 115 -13.89 -0.52 -3.55
CA ASN A 115 -13.27 -1.13 -4.72
C ASN A 115 -12.17 -2.13 -4.34
N GLU A 116 -11.38 -1.82 -3.29
CA GLU A 116 -10.30 -2.70 -2.81
C GLU A 116 -10.81 -3.89 -1.98
N SER A 117 -11.99 -3.78 -1.35
CA SER A 117 -12.60 -4.84 -0.51
C SER A 117 -13.03 -6.13 -1.25
N TYR A 118 -12.60 -6.34 -2.50
CA TYR A 118 -12.85 -7.58 -3.26
C TYR A 118 -11.98 -8.76 -2.80
N LYS A 119 -11.01 -8.51 -1.90
CA LYS A 119 -10.15 -9.52 -1.27
C LYS A 119 -10.28 -9.46 0.27
N PRO A 120 -10.04 -10.58 0.98
CA PRO A 120 -9.88 -10.57 2.42
C PRO A 120 -8.64 -9.75 2.84
N HIS A 121 -8.85 -8.81 3.75
CA HIS A 121 -7.81 -8.02 4.42
C HIS A 121 -7.56 -8.55 5.84
N ASP A 122 -7.16 -9.82 5.92
CA ASP A 122 -6.72 -10.46 7.16
C ASP A 122 -5.24 -10.11 7.42
N PRO A 123 -4.87 -9.53 8.58
CA PRO A 123 -3.50 -9.11 8.84
C PRO A 123 -2.50 -10.29 8.83
N ALA A 124 -2.91 -11.49 9.27
CA ALA A 124 -2.03 -12.65 9.30
C ALA A 124 -1.75 -13.19 7.88
N LEU A 125 -2.78 -13.25 7.03
CA LEU A 125 -2.68 -13.58 5.61
C LEU A 125 -1.83 -12.56 4.85
N GLU A 126 -2.07 -11.26 5.05
CA GLU A 126 -1.27 -10.20 4.40
C GLU A 126 0.20 -10.27 4.83
N ARG A 127 0.52 -10.49 6.11
CA ARG A 127 1.91 -10.71 6.56
C ARG A 127 2.53 -11.99 6.00
N ALA A 128 1.76 -13.06 5.84
CA ALA A 128 2.26 -14.28 5.18
C ALA A 128 2.56 -14.00 3.69
N TRP A 129 1.70 -13.24 3.02
CA TRP A 129 1.89 -12.82 1.64
C TRP A 129 3.07 -11.85 1.48
N GLN A 130 3.31 -10.96 2.43
CA GLN A 130 4.45 -10.02 2.44
C GLN A 130 5.80 -10.74 2.42
N ARG A 131 5.95 -11.82 3.20
CA ARG A 131 7.15 -12.66 3.18
C ARG A 131 7.39 -13.36 1.84
N TYR A 132 6.33 -13.60 1.06
CA TYR A 132 6.39 -14.26 -0.25
C TYR A 132 6.49 -13.28 -1.43
N LYS A 133 5.86 -12.10 -1.32
CA LYS A 133 5.86 -11.02 -2.32
C LYS A 133 6.13 -9.67 -1.65
N PRO A 134 7.39 -9.28 -1.43
CA PRO A 134 7.73 -8.04 -0.72
C PRO A 134 7.34 -6.76 -1.48
N GLY A 135 7.02 -6.85 -2.78
CA GLY A 135 6.51 -5.75 -3.60
C GLY A 135 5.00 -5.76 -3.85
N ALA A 136 4.22 -6.49 -3.03
CA ALA A 136 2.77 -6.52 -3.14
C ALA A 136 2.12 -5.16 -2.76
N ALA A 137 0.82 -5.18 -2.48
CA ALA A 137 0.06 -4.06 -1.93
C ALA A 137 -0.73 -4.55 -0.72
N PHE A 138 -0.86 -3.70 0.31
CA PHE A 138 -1.34 -4.09 1.64
C PHE A 138 -2.28 -3.08 2.29
N GLY A 139 -2.91 -3.53 3.37
CA GLY A 139 -3.91 -2.83 4.12
C GLY A 139 -5.23 -2.73 3.38
N ILE A 140 -6.24 -2.21 4.08
CA ILE A 140 -7.62 -2.08 3.60
C ILE A 140 -7.81 -1.13 2.40
N ALA A 141 -6.75 -0.40 2.03
CA ALA A 141 -6.70 0.46 0.85
C ALA A 141 -5.77 -0.10 -0.26
N ASN A 142 -5.25 -1.33 -0.10
CA ASN A 142 -4.45 -2.06 -1.09
C ASN A 142 -3.31 -1.19 -1.68
N MET A 143 -2.48 -0.61 -0.80
CA MET A 143 -1.46 0.38 -1.20
C MET A 143 -0.09 -0.26 -1.44
N HIS A 144 0.57 0.10 -2.54
CA HIS A 144 1.92 -0.36 -2.87
C HIS A 144 3.02 0.38 -2.10
N ARG A 145 4.12 -0.31 -1.81
CA ARG A 145 5.26 0.22 -1.03
C ARG A 145 5.83 1.53 -1.56
N ALA A 146 6.11 1.60 -2.87
CA ALA A 146 6.65 2.80 -3.49
C ALA A 146 5.70 4.02 -3.37
N ALA A 147 4.39 3.81 -3.54
CA ALA A 147 3.40 4.86 -3.35
C ALA A 147 3.34 5.31 -1.88
N PHE A 148 3.39 4.39 -0.92
CA PHE A 148 3.41 4.71 0.51
C PHE A 148 4.66 5.49 0.93
N ASP A 149 5.85 5.02 0.53
CA ASP A 149 7.12 5.66 0.86
C ASP A 149 7.29 7.05 0.22
N GLU A 150 6.72 7.27 -0.97
CA GLU A 150 6.60 8.59 -1.60
C GLU A 150 5.62 9.49 -0.82
N THR A 151 4.40 8.99 -0.56
CA THR A 151 3.30 9.74 0.05
C THR A 151 3.61 10.19 1.48
N LYS A 152 4.32 9.39 2.28
CA LYS A 152 4.54 9.70 3.70
C LYS A 152 5.53 10.85 3.96
N ARG A 153 6.34 11.25 2.98
CA ARG A 153 7.45 12.20 3.20
C ARG A 153 6.94 13.56 3.67
N GLY A 154 7.49 14.06 4.77
CA GLY A 154 7.11 15.36 5.33
C GLY A 154 5.72 15.41 5.98
N ARG A 155 5.07 14.26 6.24
CA ARG A 155 3.73 14.17 6.84
C ARG A 155 3.77 13.63 8.28
N PRO A 156 2.66 13.72 9.05
CA PRO A 156 2.55 13.18 10.43
C PRO A 156 2.65 11.65 10.58
N PHE A 157 3.15 10.94 9.56
CA PHE A 157 3.39 9.50 9.54
C PHE A 157 4.66 9.14 8.74
N ALA A 158 5.58 10.10 8.55
CA ALA A 158 6.81 9.91 7.78
C ALA A 158 7.75 8.84 8.38
N ASP A 159 7.68 8.64 9.69
CA ASP A 159 8.36 7.62 10.49
C ASP A 159 7.75 6.22 10.36
N ARG A 160 6.47 6.13 9.96
CA ARG A 160 5.74 4.87 9.80
C ARG A 160 6.25 4.09 8.57
N ARG A 161 6.10 2.77 8.64
CA ARG A 161 6.58 1.84 7.62
C ARG A 161 5.42 1.23 6.85
N TRP A 162 5.64 0.93 5.58
CA TRP A 162 4.63 0.30 4.73
C TRP A 162 4.23 -1.09 5.24
N GLU A 163 5.16 -1.76 5.92
CA GLU A 163 4.96 -3.08 6.51
C GLU A 163 3.93 -3.08 7.65
N GLU A 164 3.50 -1.92 8.15
CA GLU A 164 2.46 -1.75 9.19
C GLU A 164 1.03 -1.67 8.63
N LEU A 165 0.85 -1.50 7.31
CA LEU A 165 -0.46 -1.36 6.67
C LEU A 165 -1.47 -2.52 6.90
N PRO A 166 -1.04 -3.80 7.00
CA PRO A 166 -1.95 -4.89 7.35
C PRO A 166 -2.61 -4.74 8.72
N ASP A 167 -1.90 -4.13 9.68
CA ASP A 167 -2.26 -4.08 11.09
C ASP A 167 -2.89 -2.73 11.49
N ASP A 168 -2.37 -1.63 10.94
CA ASP A 168 -2.85 -0.28 11.22
C ASP A 168 -3.79 0.20 10.10
N ARG A 169 -5.09 -0.06 10.30
CA ARG A 169 -6.15 0.33 9.37
C ARG A 169 -6.34 1.85 9.28
N ASP A 170 -6.02 2.63 10.32
CA ASP A 170 -6.06 4.10 10.23
C ASP A 170 -4.88 4.64 9.40
N LEU A 171 -3.69 4.05 9.53
CA LEU A 171 -2.54 4.35 8.68
C LEU A 171 -2.84 4.05 7.20
N ALA A 172 -3.49 2.92 6.90
CA ALA A 172 -3.90 2.58 5.53
C ALA A 172 -4.87 3.63 4.94
N VAL A 173 -5.87 4.06 5.72
CA VAL A 173 -6.82 5.12 5.29
C VAL A 173 -6.12 6.47 5.17
N ARG A 174 -5.21 6.82 6.08
CA ARG A 174 -4.44 8.08 6.07
C ARG A 174 -3.51 8.16 4.86
N ALA A 175 -2.77 7.09 4.58
CA ALA A 175 -1.86 7.04 3.44
C ALA A 175 -2.63 7.10 2.11
N ALA A 176 -3.78 6.42 1.99
CA ALA A 176 -4.65 6.52 0.82
C ALA A 176 -5.22 7.95 0.62
N ALA A 177 -5.66 8.61 1.71
CA ALA A 177 -6.15 9.98 1.66
C ALA A 177 -5.09 10.97 1.15
N TRP A 178 -3.87 10.86 1.67
CA TRP A 178 -2.75 11.71 1.24
C TRP A 178 -2.24 11.39 -0.17
N TYR A 179 -2.32 10.12 -0.61
CA TYR A 179 -1.98 9.77 -1.99
C TYR A 179 -2.98 10.38 -2.99
N LEU A 180 -4.28 10.41 -2.64
CA LEU A 180 -5.29 11.13 -3.42
C LEU A 180 -5.06 12.65 -3.46
N HIS A 181 -4.56 13.24 -2.36
CA HIS A 181 -4.14 14.65 -2.35
C HIS A 181 -3.00 14.90 -3.35
N ASP A 182 -1.97 14.04 -3.34
CA ASP A 182 -0.82 14.20 -4.23
C ASP A 182 -1.17 13.96 -5.70
N LEU A 183 -2.11 13.06 -5.99
CA LEU A 183 -2.71 12.92 -7.33
C LEU A 183 -3.50 14.18 -7.72
N ALA A 184 -4.29 14.75 -6.81
CA ALA A 184 -5.09 15.96 -7.08
C ALA A 184 -4.23 17.20 -7.38
N ARG A 185 -3.03 17.29 -6.81
CA ARG A 185 -2.06 18.36 -7.13
C ARG A 185 -1.43 18.24 -8.51
N GLN A 186 -1.47 17.05 -9.12
CA GLN A 186 -0.89 16.81 -10.45
C GLN A 186 -1.89 17.02 -11.59
N LEU A 187 -3.19 17.00 -11.31
CA LEU A 187 -4.23 17.17 -12.34
C LEU A 187 -4.14 18.55 -13.01
N PRO A 188 -4.36 18.64 -14.33
CA PRO A 188 -4.49 19.92 -15.01
C PRO A 188 -5.73 20.67 -14.51
N ALA A 189 -5.66 22.01 -14.43
CA ALA A 189 -6.78 22.85 -14.01
C ALA A 189 -8.02 22.69 -14.91
N HIS A 190 -7.81 22.38 -16.19
CA HIS A 190 -8.84 22.09 -17.17
C HIS A 190 -8.52 20.77 -17.88
N PRO A 191 -9.01 19.63 -17.37
CA PRO A 191 -8.98 18.36 -18.11
C PRO A 191 -9.79 18.49 -19.41
N SER A 192 -9.31 17.88 -20.48
CA SER A 192 -10.01 17.81 -21.79
C SER A 192 -10.64 16.45 -22.06
N GLY A 193 -10.42 15.47 -21.17
CA GLY A 193 -11.02 14.14 -21.25
C GLY A 193 -12.46 14.08 -20.71
N PRO A 194 -13.14 12.94 -20.88
CA PRO A 194 -14.56 12.77 -20.51
C PRO A 194 -14.80 12.45 -19.02
N TYR A 195 -13.75 12.42 -18.21
CA TYR A 195 -13.78 11.99 -16.80
C TYR A 195 -13.76 13.19 -15.87
N ASP A 196 -14.57 13.14 -14.81
CA ASP A 196 -14.53 14.16 -13.77
C ASP A 196 -13.30 14.01 -12.85
N LYS A 197 -13.13 14.95 -11.91
CA LYS A 197 -11.99 14.95 -10.98
C LYS A 197 -11.91 13.70 -10.12
N ASP A 198 -13.02 13.24 -9.53
CA ASP A 198 -13.03 12.11 -8.61
C ASP A 198 -12.81 10.79 -9.38
N GLU A 199 -13.30 10.70 -10.63
CA GLU A 199 -13.01 9.60 -11.55
C GLU A 199 -11.53 9.55 -11.98
N LEU A 200 -10.94 10.70 -12.32
CA LEU A 200 -9.52 10.80 -12.64
C LEU A 200 -8.64 10.43 -11.45
N LEU A 201 -9.00 10.85 -10.24
CA LEU A 201 -8.30 10.48 -9.01
C LEU A 201 -8.39 8.97 -8.72
N ALA A 202 -9.56 8.35 -8.91
CA ALA A 202 -9.70 6.90 -8.77
C ALA A 202 -8.90 6.12 -9.82
N LEU A 203 -8.88 6.59 -11.07
CA LEU A 203 -8.02 6.03 -12.12
C LEU A 203 -6.54 6.20 -11.77
N GLY A 204 -6.12 7.35 -11.23
CA GLY A 204 -4.75 7.59 -10.75
C GLY A 204 -4.37 6.74 -9.55
N TYR A 205 -5.33 6.45 -8.66
CA TYR A 205 -5.13 5.51 -7.55
C TYR A 205 -4.85 4.10 -8.08
N ASN A 206 -5.65 3.63 -9.04
CA ASN A 206 -5.54 2.29 -9.62
C ASN A 206 -4.36 2.10 -10.59
N THR A 207 -4.00 3.14 -11.36
CA THR A 207 -3.08 3.04 -12.52
C THR A 207 -1.85 3.95 -12.44
N GLY A 208 -1.74 4.78 -11.40
CA GLY A 208 -0.66 5.74 -11.20
C GLY A 208 -0.88 7.08 -11.93
N ALA A 209 -0.16 8.10 -11.46
CA ALA A 209 -0.33 9.48 -11.92
C ALA A 209 -0.13 9.69 -13.43
N GLY A 210 0.84 9.01 -14.05
CA GLY A 210 1.09 9.14 -15.49
C GLY A 210 -0.10 8.72 -16.36
N ASN A 211 -0.80 7.65 -15.98
CA ASN A 211 -2.00 7.20 -16.66
C ASN A 211 -3.20 8.12 -16.39
N MET A 212 -3.38 8.59 -15.14
CA MET A 212 -4.34 9.65 -14.82
C MET A 212 -4.18 10.89 -15.71
N LEU A 213 -2.95 11.34 -15.95
CA LEU A 213 -2.67 12.47 -16.85
C LEU A 213 -2.93 12.16 -18.33
N ALA A 214 -2.82 10.90 -18.76
CA ALA A 214 -3.28 10.48 -20.08
C ALA A 214 -4.81 10.52 -20.19
N PHE A 215 -5.52 9.98 -19.20
CA PHE A 215 -7.00 9.97 -19.16
C PHE A 215 -7.58 11.40 -19.04
N ALA A 216 -6.92 12.29 -18.29
CA ALA A 216 -7.28 13.71 -18.19
C ALA A 216 -7.16 14.47 -19.52
N ARG A 217 -6.40 13.92 -20.49
CA ARG A 217 -6.26 14.42 -21.86
C ARG A 217 -7.13 13.66 -22.89
N GLY A 218 -7.98 12.73 -22.43
CA GLY A 218 -8.91 11.98 -23.28
C GLY A 218 -8.42 10.62 -23.75
N ALA A 219 -7.33 10.07 -23.21
CA ALA A 219 -6.98 8.67 -23.47
C ALA A 219 -8.04 7.72 -22.89
N THR A 220 -8.33 6.62 -23.60
CA THR A 220 -9.29 5.60 -23.16
C THR A 220 -8.63 4.62 -22.17
N PRO A 221 -9.22 4.37 -20.99
CA PRO A 221 -8.76 3.32 -20.08
C PRO A 221 -8.86 1.93 -20.71
N GLY A 222 -7.85 1.08 -20.48
CA GLY A 222 -7.94 -0.34 -20.79
C GLY A 222 -8.96 -1.05 -19.89
N SER A 223 -9.36 -2.27 -20.26
CA SER A 223 -10.44 -3.03 -19.61
C SER A 223 -10.37 -3.05 -18.08
N GLN A 224 -9.21 -3.35 -17.49
CA GLN A 224 -9.03 -3.40 -16.03
C GLN A 224 -9.33 -2.07 -15.33
N ALA A 225 -8.93 -0.95 -15.94
CA ALA A 225 -9.17 0.39 -15.40
C ALA A 225 -10.62 0.85 -15.65
N ALA A 226 -11.22 0.46 -16.77
CA ALA A 226 -12.65 0.64 -17.01
C ALA A 226 -13.51 -0.15 -16.01
N ASP A 227 -13.15 -1.41 -15.71
CA ASP A 227 -13.80 -2.24 -14.69
C ASP A 227 -13.62 -1.68 -13.28
N TYR A 228 -12.50 -1.03 -12.99
CA TYR A 228 -12.27 -0.32 -11.73
C TYR A 228 -13.21 0.89 -11.61
N LEU A 229 -13.30 1.71 -12.67
CA LEU A 229 -14.19 2.87 -12.71
C LEU A 229 -15.67 2.47 -12.65
N ALA A 230 -16.07 1.39 -13.32
CA ALA A 230 -17.43 0.84 -13.25
C ALA A 230 -17.80 0.41 -11.82
N ARG A 231 -16.88 -0.24 -11.09
CA ARG A 231 -17.06 -0.58 -9.67
C ARG A 231 -17.08 0.65 -8.77
N LEU A 232 -16.27 1.67 -9.05
CA LEU A 232 -16.29 2.93 -8.31
C LEU A 232 -17.67 3.60 -8.42
N ARG A 233 -18.20 3.68 -9.65
CA ARG A 233 -19.53 4.24 -9.95
C ARG A 233 -20.64 3.46 -9.25
N SER A 234 -20.63 2.12 -9.25
CA SER A 234 -21.64 1.32 -8.55
C SER A 234 -21.53 1.41 -7.02
N ASN A 235 -20.33 1.62 -6.48
CA ASN A 235 -20.09 1.87 -5.07
C ASN A 235 -20.41 3.32 -4.62
N TRP A 236 -20.60 4.27 -5.56
CA TRP A 236 -20.63 5.70 -5.27
C TRP A 236 -21.68 6.12 -4.25
N ASP A 237 -22.92 5.65 -4.37
CA ASP A 237 -24.00 5.97 -3.42
C ASP A 237 -23.88 5.18 -2.10
N LYS A 238 -23.32 3.97 -2.14
CA LYS A 238 -23.01 3.19 -0.94
C LYS A 238 -21.97 3.93 -0.09
N ALA A 239 -20.90 4.40 -0.73
CA ALA A 239 -19.85 5.20 -0.12
C ALA A 239 -20.39 6.51 0.48
N GLY A 240 -21.21 7.24 -0.27
CA GLY A 240 -21.86 8.47 0.21
C GLY A 240 -22.70 8.25 1.47
N ARG A 241 -23.55 7.22 1.48
CA ARG A 241 -24.36 6.86 2.67
C ARG A 241 -23.51 6.43 3.87
N ALA A 242 -22.40 5.74 3.65
CA ALA A 242 -21.51 5.32 4.74
C ALA A 242 -20.86 6.52 5.45
N VAL A 243 -20.32 7.48 4.68
CA VAL A 243 -19.66 8.66 5.28
C VAL A 243 -20.62 9.71 5.83
N ALA A 244 -21.84 9.82 5.27
CA ALA A 244 -22.84 10.81 5.70
C ALA A 244 -23.45 10.53 7.09
N ARG A 245 -23.46 9.28 7.57
CA ARG A 245 -24.06 8.87 8.86
C ARG A 245 -23.21 9.24 10.09
N GLY A 246 -22.65 10.45 10.10
CA GLY A 246 -21.78 10.97 11.17
C GLY A 246 -22.34 12.19 11.91
N GLY A 247 -23.62 12.56 11.71
CA GLY A 247 -24.24 13.75 12.29
C GLY A 247 -25.64 13.46 12.84
N GLY A 248 -25.73 12.62 13.88
CA GLY A 248 -26.98 12.29 14.54
C GLY A 248 -26.75 11.94 16.02
N ASN A 249 -27.08 12.90 16.89
CA ASN A 249 -26.91 12.94 18.36
C ASN A 249 -25.50 12.66 18.90
#